data_AF-A0A6A4GC78-F1
#
_entry.id   AF-A0A6A4GC78-F1
#
_cell.length_a   1.000
_cell.length_b   1.000
_cell.length_c   1.000
_cell.angle_alpha   90.00
_cell.angle_beta   90.00
_cell.angle_gamma   90.00
#
_symmetry.space_group_name_H-M   'P 1'
#
loop_
_entity.id
_entity.type
_entity.pdbx_description
1 polymer ?
#
loop_
_entity_poly.entity_id
_entity_poly.type
_entity_poly.pdbx_seq_one_letter_code
_entity_poly.pdbx_strand_id
1 'polypeptide(L)' 'MIHDSGLSKSLWGEAVTHAIWLKNRTPTRVLGGKTPFELVYGRKPDLGKLPVWGTKVYVHSRKGGKLGT' A
#
# COMPACT_ATOMS: atom_id res chain seq x y z
N MET A 1 10.21 8.06 -2.63
CA MET A 1 8.86 7.77 -2.09
C MET A 1 8.47 8.78 -1.01
N ILE A 2 9.01 8.74 0.22
CA ILE A 2 8.60 9.75 1.23
C ILE A 2 9.13 11.16 0.93
N HIS A 3 10.43 11.30 0.65
CA HIS A 3 11.06 12.58 0.29
C HIS A 3 10.50 13.20 -1.00
N ASP A 4 10.06 12.36 -1.91
CA ASP A 4 9.57 12.73 -3.24
C ASP A 4 8.07 13.08 -3.25
N SER A 5 7.31 12.50 -2.33
CA SER A 5 5.84 12.66 -2.28
C SER A 5 5.34 13.99 -1.70
N GLY A 6 6.22 14.80 -1.09
CA GLY A 6 5.82 16.01 -0.37
C GLY A 6 4.92 15.78 0.86
N LEU A 7 4.75 14.52 1.28
CA LEU A 7 3.94 14.15 2.44
C LEU A 7 4.69 14.35 3.76
N SER A 8 3.93 14.48 4.85
CA SER A 8 4.48 14.57 6.20
C SER A 8 5.38 13.37 6.52
N LYS A 9 6.54 13.64 7.15
CA LYS A 9 7.46 12.62 7.66
C LYS A 9 6.82 11.69 8.69
N SER A 10 5.70 12.09 9.31
CA SER A 10 4.95 11.22 10.22
C SER A 10 4.41 9.96 9.52
N LEU A 11 4.26 9.98 8.20
CA LEU A 11 3.75 8.85 7.39
C LEU A 11 4.84 7.86 6.95
N TRP A 12 6.02 7.90 7.58
CA TRP A 12 7.15 7.06 7.17
C TRP A 12 6.88 5.56 7.37
N GLY A 13 6.16 5.17 8.42
CA GLY A 13 5.82 3.77 8.67
C GLY A 13 4.89 3.21 7.60
N GLU A 14 3.93 4.02 7.18
CA GLU A 14 3.00 3.72 6.10
C GLU A 14 3.74 3.65 4.75
N ALA A 15 4.70 4.54 4.52
CA ALA A 15 5.52 4.53 3.31
C ALA A 15 6.35 3.24 3.20
N VAL A 16 6.98 2.82 4.31
CA VAL A 16 7.74 1.56 4.38
C VAL A 16 6.82 0.37 4.15
N THR A 17 5.65 0.35 4.80
CA THR A 17 4.66 -0.73 4.64
C THR A 17 4.21 -0.85 3.19
N HIS A 18 3.91 0.28 2.53
CA HIS A 18 3.52 0.31 1.13
C HIS A 18 4.65 -0.18 0.20
N ALA A 19 5.89 0.22 0.46
CA ALA A 19 7.06 -0.25 -0.31
C ALA A 19 7.30 -1.76 -0.16
N ILE A 20 7.17 -2.31 1.06
CA ILE A 20 7.28 -3.76 1.31
C ILE A 20 6.14 -4.51 0.62
N TRP A 21 4.91 -4.00 0.71
CA TRP A 21 3.74 -4.60 0.08
C TRP A 21 3.93 -4.71 -1.45
N LEU A 22 4.47 -3.66 -2.07
CA LEU A 22 4.86 -3.63 -3.48
C LEU A 22 5.94 -4.64 -3.79
N LYS A 23 7.04 -4.62 -3.01
CA LYS A 23 8.19 -5.53 -3.22
C LYS A 23 7.77 -7.00 -3.22
N ASN A 24 6.83 -7.37 -2.35
CA ASN A 24 6.31 -8.74 -2.28
C ASN A 24 5.41 -9.13 -3.46
N ARG A 25 4.93 -8.16 -4.23
CA ARG A 25 4.03 -8.36 -5.39
C ARG A 25 4.66 -7.96 -6.72
N THR A 26 5.90 -7.48 -6.71
CA THR A 26 6.68 -7.26 -7.92
C THR A 26 7.42 -8.54 -8.30
N PRO A 27 7.44 -8.92 -9.58
CA PRO A 27 8.26 -10.01 -10.08
C PRO A 27 9.73 -9.82 -9.74
N THR A 28 10.42 -10.89 -9.36
CA THR A 28 11.86 -10.81 -9.11
C THR A 28 12.60 -11.86 -9.92
N ARG A 29 13.77 -11.51 -10.45
CA ARG A 29 14.60 -12.41 -11.27
C ARG A 29 15.01 -13.67 -10.51
N VAL A 30 15.30 -13.53 -9.22
CA VAL A 30 15.70 -14.64 -8.33
C VAL A 30 14.61 -15.71 -8.24
N LEU A 31 13.34 -15.33 -8.40
CA LEU A 31 12.20 -16.25 -8.36
C LEU A 31 11.72 -16.66 -9.77
N GLY A 32 12.57 -16.53 -10.79
CA GLY A 32 12.23 -16.88 -12.17
C GLY A 32 11.09 -16.03 -12.75
N GLY A 33 10.98 -14.77 -12.34
CA GLY A 33 9.91 -13.87 -12.77
C GLY A 33 8.59 -14.05 -12.01
N LYS A 34 8.55 -14.90 -10.98
CA LYS A 34 7.44 -14.97 -10.03
C LYS A 34 7.57 -13.88 -8.95
N THR A 35 6.45 -13.56 -8.32
CA THR A 35 6.40 -12.68 -7.15
C THR A 35 6.54 -13.50 -5.86
N PRO A 36 7.13 -12.94 -4.78
CA PRO A 36 7.08 -13.59 -3.47
C PRO A 36 5.66 -13.96 -3.02
N PHE A 37 4.67 -13.11 -3.33
CA PHE A 37 3.26 -13.36 -3.07
C PHE A 37 2.74 -14.63 -3.78
N GLU A 38 3.09 -14.83 -5.05
CA GLU A 38 2.70 -16.03 -5.80
C GLU A 38 3.28 -17.31 -5.18
N LEU A 39 4.49 -17.26 -4.63
CA LEU A 39 5.09 -18.42 -3.98
C LEU A 39 4.40 -18.79 -2.67
N VAL A 40 3.97 -17.78 -1.91
CA VAL A 40 3.31 -17.99 -0.60
C VAL A 40 1.85 -18.40 -0.76
N TYR A 41 1.12 -17.77 -1.69
CA TYR A 41 -0.33 -17.93 -1.80
C TYR A 41 -0.78 -18.76 -3.01
N GLY A 42 0.15 -19.19 -3.88
CA GLY A 42 -0.15 -20.01 -5.05
C GLY A 42 -0.97 -19.31 -6.15
N ARG A 43 -1.18 -17.99 -6.04
CA ARG A 43 -1.95 -17.19 -7.02
C ARG A 43 -1.29 -15.84 -7.29
N LYS A 44 -1.56 -15.27 -8.47
CA LYS A 44 -1.08 -13.94 -8.84
C LYS A 44 -1.69 -12.85 -7.93
N PRO A 45 -0.92 -11.82 -7.54
CA PRO A 45 -1.50 -10.67 -6.85
C PRO A 45 -2.40 -9.87 -7.81
N ASP A 46 -3.54 -9.41 -7.30
CA ASP A 46 -4.34 -8.40 -8.00
C ASP A 46 -3.78 -7.00 -7.71
N LEU A 47 -3.37 -6.30 -8.77
CA LEU A 47 -2.82 -4.94 -8.72
C LEU A 47 -3.74 -3.92 -9.42
N GLY A 48 -4.92 -4.32 -9.90
CA GLY A 48 -5.77 -3.49 -10.76
C GLY A 48 -6.32 -2.22 -10.09
N LYS A 49 -6.41 -2.21 -8.75
CA LYS A 49 -6.89 -1.06 -7.96
C LYS A 49 -5.81 -0.50 -7.03
N LEU A 50 -4.54 -0.72 -7.33
CA LEU A 50 -3.45 -0.24 -6.49
C LEU A 50 -3.30 1.28 -6.61
N PRO A 51 -3.55 2.07 -5.55
CA PRO A 51 -3.29 3.51 -5.60
C PRO A 51 -1.78 3.78 -5.60
N VAL A 52 -1.37 4.81 -6.33
CA VAL A 52 -0.02 5.36 -6.23
C VAL A 52 0.14 5.98 -4.85
N TRP A 53 1.33 5.85 -4.26
CA TRP A 53 1.65 6.50 -2.99
C TRP A 53 1.40 8.01 -3.04
N GLY A 54 0.74 8.55 -2.01
CA GLY A 54 0.33 9.95 -1.96
C GLY A 54 -0.95 10.28 -2.71
N THR A 55 -1.65 9.29 -3.27
CA THR A 55 -3.02 9.47 -3.77
C THR A 55 -3.92 9.95 -2.62
N LYS A 56 -4.75 10.96 -2.90
CA LYS A 56 -5.74 11.45 -1.94
C LYS A 56 -6.79 10.36 -1.66
N VAL A 57 -7.03 10.09 -0.39
CA VAL A 57 -8.02 9.10 0.07
C VAL A 57 -8.99 9.74 1.05
N TYR A 58 -10.20 9.20 1.12
CA TYR A 58 -11.17 9.58 2.14
C TYR A 58 -10.81 8.88 3.45
N VAL A 59 -10.70 9.66 4.53
CA VAL A 59 -10.52 9.13 5.89
C VAL A 59 -11.87 9.18 6.59
N HIS A 60 -12.33 8.03 7.07
CA HIS A 60 -13.52 8.00 7.92
C HIS A 60 -13.21 8.67 9.26
N SER A 61 -13.69 9.90 9.44
CA SER A 61 -13.58 10.61 10.72
C SER A 61 -14.63 10.06 11.68
N ARG A 62 -14.18 9.47 12.78
CA ARG A 62 -15.07 9.02 13.88
C ARG A 62 -15.67 10.18 14.68
N LYS A 63 -15.31 11.44 14.39
CA LYS A 63 -15.91 12.62 15.03
C LYS A 63 -17.27 12.93 14.40
N GLY A 64 -18.20 12.03 14.61
CA GLY A 64 -19.63 12.31 14.56
C GLY A 64 -20.17 12.14 15.98
N GLY A 65 -20.45 13.25 16.66
CA GLY A 65 -21.45 13.20 17.74
C GLY A 65 -22.71 12.58 17.16
N LYS A 66 -23.38 11.72 17.94
CA LYS A 66 -24.66 11.12 17.58
C LYS A 66 -25.58 12.22 17.04
N LEU A 67 -25.83 12.22 15.73
CA LEU A 67 -26.92 13.01 15.15
C LEU A 67 -28.21 12.29 15.56
N GLY A 68 -28.84 12.80 16.62
CA GLY A 68 -30.16 12.36 17.09
C GLY A 68 -30.15 11.70 18.48
N THR A 69 -30.08 12.53 19.52
CA THR A 69 -30.92 12.48 20.74
C THR A 69 -30.83 13.81 21.43
#